data_AF-A0A7X4ASE3-F1
#
_entry.id   AF-A0A7X4ASE3-F1
#
_cell.length_a   1.000
_cell.length_b   1.000
_cell.length_c   1.000
_cell.angle_alpha   90.00
_cell.angle_beta   90.00
_cell.angle_gamma   90.00
#
_symmetry.space_group_name_H-M   'P 1'
#
loop_
_entity.id
_entity.type
_entity.pdbx_description
1 polymer ?
#
loop_
_entity_poly.entity_id
_entity_poly.type
_entity_poly.pdbx_seq_one_letter_code
_entity_poly.pdbx_strand_id
1 'polypeptide(L)' 'MLKDFLLFIKYPYTAGIIAVIWLGSAGFLALADNLDLIVIVALDLLATVIIAFVGFNDKKEI' A
#
# COMPACT_ATOMS: atom_id res chain seq x y z
N MET A 1 -6.00 20.78 -7.99
CA MET A 1 -5.81 19.48 -8.67
C MET A 1 -4.34 19.10 -8.82
N LEU A 2 -3.56 19.75 -9.68
CA LEU A 2 -2.14 19.38 -9.91
C LEU A 2 -1.24 19.68 -8.70
N LYS A 3 -1.52 20.78 -7.98
CA LYS A 3 -0.88 21.11 -6.69
C LYS A 3 -1.23 20.12 -5.57
N ASP A 4 -2.46 19.62 -5.54
CA ASP A 4 -2.90 18.64 -4.52
C ASP A 4 -2.30 17.27 -4.79
N PHE A 5 -2.13 16.91 -6.06
CA PHE A 5 -1.37 15.73 -6.49
C PHE A 5 0.12 15.82 -6.09
N LEU A 6 0.72 17.01 -6.23
CA LEU A 6 2.09 17.29 -5.76
C LEU A 6 2.22 17.26 -4.23
N LEU A 7 1.20 17.67 -3.48
CA LEU A 7 1.18 17.54 -2.01
C LEU A 7 1.02 16.08 -1.57
N PHE A 8 0.29 15.26 -2.33
CA PHE A 8 0.19 13.81 -2.13
C PHE A 8 1.54 13.08 -2.30
N ILE A 9 2.38 13.55 -3.23
CA ILE A 9 3.76 13.06 -3.39
C ILE A 9 4.61 13.40 -2.15
N LYS A 10 4.29 14.49 -1.44
CA LYS A 10 5.02 14.92 -0.25
C LYS A 10 4.56 14.19 1.02
N TYR A 11 3.27 13.88 1.17
CA TYR A 11 2.67 13.05 2.23
C TYR A 11 1.33 12.47 1.73
N PRO A 12 1.00 11.17 1.88
CA PRO A 12 1.53 10.19 2.84
C PRO A 12 2.15 8.97 2.14
N TYR A 13 3.48 8.86 2.19
CA TYR A 13 4.24 7.76 1.56
C TYR A 13 3.66 6.38 1.93
N THR A 14 3.25 6.20 3.19
CA THR A 14 2.72 4.95 3.74
C THR A 14 1.42 4.48 3.09
N ALA A 15 0.42 5.37 2.96
CA ALA A 15 -0.86 5.00 2.36
C ALA A 15 -0.71 4.73 0.86
N GLY A 16 0.17 5.51 0.18
CA GLY A 16 0.52 5.29 -1.21
C GLY A 16 1.17 3.93 -1.44
N ILE A 17 2.14 3.55 -0.60
CA ILE A 17 2.77 2.23 -0.66
C ILE A 17 1.73 1.12 -0.49
N ILE A 18 0.86 1.21 0.54
CA ILE A 18 -0.19 0.22 0.77
C ILE A 18 -1.09 0.09 -0.46
N ALA A 19 -1.55 1.22 -1.02
CA ALA A 19 -2.39 1.20 -2.22
C ALA A 19 -1.70 0.52 -3.42
N VAL A 20 -0.41 0.81 -3.64
CA VAL A 20 0.35 0.19 -4.73
C VAL A 20 0.51 -1.33 -4.53
N ILE A 21 0.73 -1.78 -3.28
CA ILE A 21 0.80 -3.22 -2.97
C ILE A 21 -0.51 -3.91 -3.34
N TRP A 22 -1.64 -3.42 -2.86
CA TRP A 22 -2.95 -4.03 -3.14
C TRP A 22 -3.31 -4.02 -4.63
N LEU A 23 -3.03 -2.92 -5.33
CA LEU A 23 -3.28 -2.83 -6.78
C LEU A 23 -2.34 -3.74 -7.58
N GLY A 24 -1.07 -3.84 -7.18
CA GLY A 24 -0.09 -4.74 -7.78
C GLY A 24 -0.49 -6.20 -7.59
N SER A 25 -0.83 -6.59 -6.36
CA SER A 25 -1.31 -7.93 -6.01
C SER A 25 -2.59 -8.30 -6.76
N ALA A 26 -3.55 -7.38 -6.88
CA ALA A 26 -4.74 -7.56 -7.69
C ALA A 26 -4.40 -7.76 -9.19
N GLY A 27 -3.43 -7.00 -9.71
CA GLY A 27 -2.93 -7.17 -11.07
C GLY A 27 -2.27 -8.54 -11.28
N PHE A 28 -1.46 -9.01 -10.34
CA PHE A 28 -0.86 -10.34 -10.39
C PHE A 28 -1.91 -11.46 -10.35
N LEU A 29 -2.90 -11.35 -9.47
CA LEU A 29 -4.04 -12.28 -9.40
C LEU A 29 -4.85 -12.32 -10.70
N ALA A 30 -4.98 -11.18 -11.39
CA ALA A 30 -5.70 -11.10 -12.65
C ALA A 30 -4.92 -11.70 -13.85
N LEU A 31 -3.59 -11.79 -13.75
CA LEU A 31 -2.72 -12.22 -14.85
C LEU A 31 -2.13 -13.62 -14.67
N ALA A 32 -2.15 -14.18 -13.46
CA ALA A 32 -1.56 -15.48 -13.16
C ALA A 32 -2.62 -16.50 -12.73
N ASP A 33 -2.67 -17.64 -13.42
CA ASP A 33 -3.74 -18.65 -13.29
C ASP A 33 -3.64 -19.54 -12.04
N ASN A 34 -2.55 -19.45 -11.25
CA ASN A 34 -2.25 -20.37 -10.14
C ASN A 34 -1.89 -19.65 -8.82
N LEU A 35 -2.41 -18.45 -8.61
CA LEU A 35 -2.23 -17.75 -7.34
C LEU A 35 -3.43 -18.01 -6.42
N ASP A 36 -3.13 -18.49 -5.21
CA ASP A 36 -4.14 -18.62 -4.17
C ASP A 36 -4.51 -17.23 -3.63
N LEU A 37 -5.76 -16.84 -3.86
CA LEU A 37 -6.32 -15.56 -3.41
C LEU A 37 -6.15 -15.35 -1.91
N ILE A 38 -6.35 -16.39 -1.10
CA ILE A 38 -6.29 -16.29 0.37
C ILE A 38 -4.84 -16.01 0.79
N VAL A 39 -3.87 -16.66 0.14
CA VAL A 39 -2.44 -16.45 0.42
C VAL A 39 -2.02 -15.02 0.07
N ILE A 40 -2.40 -14.53 -1.12
CA ILE A 40 -2.08 -13.15 -1.55
C ILE A 40 -2.68 -12.12 -0.60
N VAL A 41 -3.97 -12.25 -0.26
CA VAL A 41 -4.65 -11.32 0.66
C VAL A 41 -4.03 -11.38 2.05
N ALA A 42 -3.63 -12.55 2.55
CA ALA A 42 -2.95 -12.68 3.84
C ALA A 42 -1.59 -11.98 3.85
N LEU A 43 -0.81 -12.09 2.75
CA LEU A 43 0.45 -11.39 2.59
C LEU A 43 0.26 -9.87 2.52
N ASP A 44 -0.73 -9.41 1.75
CA ASP A 44 -1.07 -7.98 1.64
C ASP A 44 -1.48 -7.41 3.00
N LEU A 45 -2.28 -8.15 3.78
CA LEU A 45 -2.67 -7.76 5.13
C LEU A 45 -1.46 -7.67 6.07
N LEU A 46 -0.59 -8.68 6.06
CA LEU A 46 0.62 -8.69 6.89
C LEU A 46 1.54 -7.51 6.55
N ALA A 47 1.79 -7.28 5.26
CA ALA A 47 2.59 -6.16 4.76
C ALA A 47 1.95 -4.83 5.15
N THR A 48 0.64 -4.69 5.00
CA THR A 48 -0.12 -3.49 5.38
C THR A 48 0.04 -3.17 6.86
N VAL A 49 -0.08 -4.17 7.74
CA VAL A 49 0.09 -3.98 9.20
C VAL A 49 1.51 -3.51 9.53
N ILE A 50 2.53 -4.14 8.95
CA ILE A 50 3.94 -3.76 9.16
C ILE A 50 4.19 -2.33 8.68
N ILE A 51 3.75 -2.01 7.46
CA ILE A 51 3.97 -0.70 6.84
C ILE A 51 3.19 0.38 7.58
N ALA A 52 1.96 0.10 8.01
CA ALA A 52 1.17 1.03 8.82
C ALA A 52 1.82 1.29 10.18
N PHE A 53 2.32 0.23 10.84
CA PHE A 53 2.99 0.35 12.13
C PHE A 53 4.28 1.15 12.06
N VAL A 54 5.05 1.04 10.97
CA VAL A 54 6.28 1.82 10.80
C VAL A 54 5.98 3.23 10.28
N GLY A 55 5.15 3.33 9.24
CA GLY A 55 5.00 4.54 8.45
C GLY A 55 4.00 5.55 8.99
N PHE A 56 3.00 5.13 9.78
CA PHE A 56 2.09 6.09 10.44
C PHE A 56 2.53 6.45 11.86
N ASN A 57 3.57 5.80 12.38
CA ASN A 57 4.06 6.01 13.74
C ASN A 57 5.17 7.06 13.81
N ASP A 58 5.55 7.64 12.67
CA ASP A 58 6.41 8.83 12.63
C ASP A 58 5.62 10.00 13.22
N LYS A 59 6.11 10.49 14.38
CA LYS A 59 5.46 11.58 15.13
C LYS A 59 5.40 12.80 14.22
N LYS A 60 4.20 13.32 13.98
CA LYS A 60 3.99 14.66 13.43
C LYS A 60 4.83 15.65 14.23
N GLU A 61 5.97 16.10 13.68
CA GLU A 61 6.54 17.37 14.08
C GLU A 61 5.58 18.46 13.58
N ILE A 62 5.15 19.28 14.54
CA ILE A 62 4.17 20.37 14.41
C ILE A 62 4.81 21.53 13.64
#